data_AF-A0A4Y2L6C1-F1
#
_entry.id   AF-A0A4Y2L6C1-F1
#
_cell.length_a   1.000
_cell.length_b   1.000
_cell.length_c   1.000
_cell.angle_alpha   90.00
_cell.angle_beta   90.00
_cell.angle_gamma   90.00
#
_symmetry.space_group_name_H-M   'P 1'
#
loop_
_entity.id
_entity.type
_entity.pdbx_description
1 polymer ?
#
loop_
_entity_poly.entity_id
_entity_poly.type
_entity_poly.pdbx_seq_one_letter_code
_entity_poly.pdbx_strand_id
1 'polypeptide(L)'
;MNVHFFITNNETKASVVERFHRTLVSKMTRYFTEYNTRKYIDMIAKLIYSYNHTWHRSIKMEPSSVNIDNQAEVWHNLYGDISKQKSEKPSFKVDDTVRLSKWKGRFEKGYENNWSREIFTVHQIVP
;
A
#
# COMPACT_ATOMS: atom_id res chain seq x y z
N MET A 1 8.71 -36.86 13.81
CA MET A 1 8.91 -35.41 14.01
C MET A 1 7.53 -34.79 14.22
N ASN A 2 7.09 -34.66 15.47
CA ASN A 2 5.77 -34.10 15.80
C ASN A 2 5.85 -32.58 15.81
N VAL A 3 5.61 -31.94 14.67
CA VAL A 3 5.41 -30.50 14.62
C VAL A 3 3.97 -30.23 15.04
N HIS A 4 3.78 -29.81 16.29
CA HIS A 4 2.48 -29.33 16.75
C HIS A 4 2.26 -27.90 16.23
N PHE A 5 1.39 -27.77 15.22
CA PHE A 5 0.95 -26.47 14.71
C PHE A 5 -0.07 -25.86 15.68
N PHE A 6 0.33 -24.87 16.46
CA PHE A 6 -0.58 -24.14 17.36
C PHE A 6 -1.00 -22.80 16.74
N ILE A 7 -2.32 -22.60 16.61
CA ILE A 7 -2.89 -21.34 16.11
C ILE A 7 -3.34 -20.50 17.30
N THR A 8 -2.49 -19.59 17.78
CA THR A 8 -2.95 -18.47 18.62
C THR A 8 -3.79 -17.52 17.75
N ASN A 9 -5.05 -17.24 18.08
CA ASN A 9 -5.86 -16.22 17.41
C ASN A 9 -5.30 -14.83 17.74
N ASN A 10 -4.30 -14.39 17.00
CA ASN A 10 -3.70 -13.06 17.11
C ASN A 10 -3.98 -12.29 15.81
N GLU A 11 -4.55 -11.09 15.93
CA GLU A 11 -4.91 -10.18 14.82
C GLU A 11 -3.74 -9.96 13.83
N THR A 12 -2.50 -10.02 14.32
CA THR A 12 -1.31 -9.76 13.52
C THR A 12 -0.96 -10.84 12.49
N LYS A 13 -1.52 -12.05 12.58
CA LYS A 13 -1.20 -13.18 11.68
C LYS A 13 -1.62 -12.94 10.22
N ALA A 14 -2.66 -12.14 10.00
CA ALA A 14 -3.18 -11.84 8.67
C ALA A 14 -2.64 -10.52 8.09
N SER A 15 -1.79 -9.79 8.81
CA SER A 15 -1.34 -8.42 8.47
C SER A 15 -0.78 -8.27 7.05
N VAL A 16 -0.05 -9.28 6.55
CA VAL A 16 0.48 -9.30 5.18
C VAL A 16 -0.65 -9.40 4.14
N VAL A 17 -1.59 -10.32 4.37
CA VAL A 17 -2.77 -10.53 3.51
C VAL A 17 -3.68 -9.30 3.56
N GLU A 18 -3.87 -8.69 4.73
CA GLU A 18 -4.64 -7.46 4.89
C GLU A 18 -4.00 -6.28 4.15
N ARG A 19 -2.67 -6.14 4.21
CA ARG A 19 -1.93 -5.12 3.43
C ARG A 19 -2.08 -5.35 1.93
N PHE A 20 -2.02 -6.60 1.47
CA PHE A 20 -2.30 -6.96 0.08
C PHE A 20 -3.73 -6.59 -0.31
N HIS A 21 -4.72 -7.03 0.47
CA HIS A 21 -6.13 -6.80 0.21
C HIS A 21 -6.45 -5.31 0.12
N ARG A 22 -5.92 -4.50 1.04
CA ARG A 22 -6.03 -3.04 0.98
C ARG A 22 -5.46 -2.47 -0.33
N THR A 23 -4.31 -2.95 -0.77
CA THR A 23 -3.67 -2.48 -2.02
C THR A 23 -4.51 -2.85 -3.25
N LEU A 24 -5.02 -4.08 -3.29
CA LEU A 24 -5.87 -4.56 -4.39
C LEU A 24 -7.17 -3.76 -4.48
N VAL A 25 -7.87 -3.57 -3.37
CA VAL A 25 -9.14 -2.83 -3.33
C VAL A 25 -8.94 -1.36 -3.67
N SER A 26 -7.82 -0.73 -3.26
CA SER A 26 -7.50 0.64 -3.68
C SER A 26 -7.31 0.76 -5.20
N LYS A 27 -6.62 -0.20 -5.84
CA LYS A 27 -6.48 -0.24 -7.31
C LYS A 27 -7.84 -0.45 -7.99
N MET A 28 -8.66 -1.36 -7.47
CA MET A 28 -10.03 -1.59 -7.98
C MET A 28 -10.91 -0.35 -7.85
N THR A 29 -10.85 0.35 -6.72
CA THR A 29 -11.65 1.56 -6.47
C THR A 29 -11.29 2.68 -7.44
N ARG A 30 -10.00 2.84 -7.77
CA ARG A 30 -9.54 3.77 -8.80
C ARG A 30 -10.13 3.42 -10.18
N TYR A 31 -10.11 2.15 -10.55
CA TYR A 31 -10.72 1.67 -11.80
C TYR A 31 -12.24 1.92 -11.83
N PHE A 32 -12.95 1.62 -10.75
CA PHE A 32 -14.39 1.88 -10.66
C PHE A 32 -14.74 3.34 -10.84
N THR A 33 -13.92 4.22 -10.28
CA THR A 33 -14.10 5.68 -10.39
C THR A 33 -13.88 6.15 -11.83
N GLU A 34 -12.84 5.65 -12.50
CA GLU A 34 -12.47 6.06 -13.86
C GLU A 34 -13.49 5.60 -14.90
N TYR A 35 -13.87 4.32 -14.86
CA TYR A 35 -14.74 3.70 -15.87
C TYR A 35 -16.22 3.72 -15.49
N ASN A 36 -16.58 4.36 -14.38
CA ASN A 36 -17.93 4.42 -13.81
C ASN A 36 -18.64 3.04 -13.81
N THR A 37 -17.94 2.01 -13.35
CA THR A 37 -18.41 0.62 -13.38
C THR A 37 -18.11 -0.09 -12.07
N ARG A 38 -18.84 -1.17 -11.79
CA ARG A 38 -18.56 -2.12 -10.70
C ARG A 38 -18.16 -3.50 -11.21
N LYS A 39 -18.09 -3.70 -12.53
CA LYS A 39 -17.64 -4.96 -13.12
C LYS A 39 -16.12 -5.06 -12.98
N TYR A 40 -15.64 -6.01 -12.18
CA TYR A 40 -14.21 -6.21 -11.93
C TYR A 40 -13.66 -7.55 -12.41
N ILE A 41 -14.52 -8.51 -12.76
CA ILE A 41 -14.12 -9.88 -13.11
C ILE A 41 -13.11 -9.87 -14.26
N ASP A 42 -13.34 -9.06 -15.30
CA ASP A 42 -12.48 -8.98 -16.48
C ASP A 42 -11.14 -8.26 -16.22
N MET A 43 -11.06 -7.54 -15.10
CA MET A 43 -9.96 -6.62 -14.78
C MET A 43 -9.08 -7.12 -13.64
N ILE A 44 -9.61 -7.99 -12.78
CA ILE A 44 -8.90 -8.52 -11.60
C ILE A 44 -7.58 -9.22 -11.98
N ALA A 45 -7.57 -9.98 -13.07
CA ALA A 45 -6.38 -10.64 -13.58
C ALA A 45 -5.28 -9.61 -13.94
N LYS A 46 -5.67 -8.50 -14.59
CA LYS A 46 -4.75 -7.41 -14.95
C LYS A 46 -4.20 -6.70 -13.71
N LEU A 47 -5.01 -6.52 -12.66
CA LEU A 47 -4.53 -5.91 -11.40
C LEU A 47 -3.54 -6.80 -10.66
N ILE A 48 -3.82 -8.10 -10.59
CA ILE A 48 -2.93 -9.07 -9.94
C ILE A 48 -1.61 -9.14 -10.69
N TYR A 49 -1.67 -9.21 -12.02
CA TYR A 49 -0.47 -9.15 -12.86
C TYR A 49 0.33 -7.87 -12.59
N SER A 50 -0.33 -6.70 -12.60
CA SER A 50 0.32 -5.43 -12.29
C SER A 50 0.96 -5.42 -10.90
N TYR A 51 0.28 -5.93 -9.87
CA TYR A 51 0.80 -5.99 -8.52
C TYR A 51 2.05 -6.87 -8.42
N ASN A 52 2.01 -8.06 -9.02
CA ASN A 52 3.12 -9.01 -8.96
C ASN A 52 4.36 -8.51 -9.70
N HIS A 53 4.20 -7.69 -10.75
CA HIS A 53 5.29 -7.11 -11.54
C HIS A 53 5.57 -5.64 -11.22
N THR A 54 5.15 -5.15 -10.04
CA THR A 54 5.53 -3.81 -9.57
C THR A 54 6.65 -3.93 -8.56
N TRP A 55 7.63 -3.03 -8.64
CA TRP A 55 8.69 -2.93 -7.64
C TRP A 55 8.14 -2.66 -6.23
N HIS A 56 8.43 -3.55 -5.29
CA HIS A 56 8.05 -3.40 -3.89
C HIS A 56 9.23 -2.92 -3.04
N ARG A 57 9.14 -1.70 -2.51
CA ARG A 57 10.21 -1.07 -1.69
C ARG A 57 10.65 -1.91 -0.49
N SER A 58 9.75 -2.67 0.13
CA SER A 58 10.05 -3.48 1.31
C SER A 58 10.93 -4.69 1.00
N ILE A 59 10.71 -5.35 -0.14
CA ILE A 59 11.47 -6.54 -0.56
C ILE A 59 12.58 -6.19 -1.56
N LYS A 60 12.59 -4.95 -2.08
CA LYS A 60 13.50 -4.45 -3.11
C LYS A 60 13.54 -5.32 -4.36
N MET A 61 12.37 -5.80 -4.78
CA MET A 61 12.16 -6.51 -6.05
C MET A 61 10.67 -6.58 -6.39
N GLU A 62 10.35 -7.14 -7.54
CA GLU A 62 8.99 -7.50 -7.92
C GLU A 62 8.56 -8.79 -7.19
N PRO A 63 7.33 -8.88 -6.65
CA PRO A 63 6.84 -10.10 -6.03
C PRO A 63 6.92 -11.35 -6.94
N SER A 64 6.74 -11.22 -8.25
CA SER A 64 6.86 -12.33 -9.22
C SER A 64 8.27 -12.88 -9.35
N SER A 65 9.29 -12.10 -8.98
CA SER A 65 10.70 -12.49 -9.10
C SER A 65 11.22 -13.21 -7.85
N VAL A 66 10.40 -13.36 -6.81
CA VAL A 66 10.76 -14.06 -5.56
C VAL A 66 10.76 -15.57 -5.79
N ASN A 67 11.86 -16.22 -5.42
CA ASN A 67 12.08 -17.67 -5.54
C ASN A 67 12.87 -18.21 -4.33
N ILE A 68 13.16 -19.51 -4.34
CA ILE A 68 13.84 -20.20 -3.24
C ILE A 68 15.27 -19.67 -3.05
N ASP A 69 15.94 -19.25 -4.12
CA ASP A 69 17.34 -18.81 -4.06
C ASP A 69 17.48 -17.41 -3.45
N ASN A 70 16.51 -16.52 -3.70
CA ASN A 70 16.51 -15.14 -3.19
C ASN A 70 15.71 -14.94 -1.89
N GLN A 71 15.09 -15.99 -1.35
CA GLN A 71 14.26 -15.90 -0.13
C GLN A 71 15.04 -15.33 1.07
N ALA A 72 16.33 -15.64 1.19
CA ALA A 72 17.18 -15.16 2.28
C ALA A 72 17.40 -13.64 2.20
N GLU A 73 17.59 -13.12 0.99
CA GLU A 73 17.71 -11.68 0.74
C GLU A 73 16.39 -10.96 1.03
N VAL A 74 15.26 -11.53 0.58
CA VAL A 74 13.93 -10.99 0.87
C VAL A 74 13.67 -10.93 2.37
N TRP A 75 14.01 -12.00 3.10
CA TRP A 75 13.87 -12.05 4.55
C TRP A 75 14.74 -10.99 5.24
N HIS A 76 15.99 -10.86 4.81
CA HIS A 76 16.91 -9.84 5.33
C HIS A 76 16.42 -8.41 5.03
N ASN A 77 15.85 -8.15 3.85
CA ASN A 77 15.27 -6.84 3.52
C ASN A 77 14.06 -6.49 4.39
N LEU A 78 13.24 -7.48 4.77
CA LEU A 78 12.06 -7.28 5.61
C LEU A 78 12.37 -7.15 7.10
N TYR A 79 13.36 -7.92 7.59
CA TYR A 79 13.56 -8.13 9.03
C TYR A 79 15.01 -7.90 9.51
N GLY A 80 15.97 -7.73 8.60
CA GLY A 80 17.40 -7.73 8.92
C GLY A 80 17.97 -6.45 9.53
N ASP A 81 17.39 -5.28 9.25
CA ASP A 81 17.94 -4.00 9.74
C ASP A 81 16.82 -3.04 10.16
N ILE A 82 16.35 -3.17 11.40
CA ILE A 82 15.27 -2.35 12.00
C ILE A 82 15.81 -0.97 12.47
N SER A 83 17.13 -0.77 12.44
CA SER A 83 17.82 0.36 13.09
C SER A 83 17.73 1.70 12.34
N LYS A 84 17.23 1.72 11.10
CA LYS A 84 17.23 2.93 10.25
C LYS A 84 15.83 3.51 10.10
N GLN A 85 15.33 4.16 11.15
CA GLN A 85 14.32 5.19 10.93
C GLN A 85 15.00 6.39 10.27
N LYS A 86 14.93 6.46 8.94
CA LYS A 86 15.24 7.72 8.25
C LYS A 86 14.21 8.74 8.71
N SER A 87 14.68 9.83 9.31
CA SER A 87 13.86 11.02 9.49
C SER A 87 13.49 11.54 8.10
N GLU A 88 12.22 11.40 7.72
CA GLU A 88 11.70 12.07 6.55
C GLU A 88 11.68 13.57 6.84
N LYS A 89 12.34 14.36 6.00
CA LYS A 89 12.22 15.82 6.05
C LYS A 89 10.89 16.18 5.39
N PRO A 90 9.93 16.81 6.09
CA PRO A 90 8.82 17.42 5.41
C PRO A 90 9.29 18.76 4.83
N SER A 91 9.10 18.99 3.55
CA SER A 91 9.09 20.36 3.04
C SER A 91 8.09 20.50 1.91
N PHE A 92 7.01 21.21 2.19
CA PHE A 92 6.23 21.88 1.16
C PHE A 92 6.98 23.15 0.76
N LYS A 93 6.81 23.59 -0.49
CA LYS A 93 7.26 24.88 -0.98
C LYS A 93 6.05 25.76 -1.28
N VAL A 94 6.24 27.07 -1.18
CA VAL A 94 5.29 28.02 -1.75
C VAL A 94 5.15 27.70 -3.25
N ASP A 95 3.92 27.76 -3.76
CA ASP A 95 3.52 27.37 -5.11
C ASP A 95 3.42 25.87 -5.42
N ASP A 96 3.60 24.98 -4.44
CA ASP A 96 3.31 23.55 -4.64
C ASP A 96 1.80 23.32 -4.85
N THR A 97 1.46 22.44 -5.82
CA THR A 97 0.08 22.00 -6.02
C THR A 97 -0.27 20.87 -5.07
N VAL A 98 -1.29 21.08 -4.24
CA VAL A 98 -1.69 20.18 -3.16
C VAL A 98 -3.19 19.89 -3.20
N ARG A 99 -3.61 18.84 -2.50
CA ARG A 99 -5.02 18.54 -2.25
C ARG A 99 -5.24 18.44 -0.75
N LEU A 100 -6.43 18.80 -0.28
CA LEU A 100 -6.78 18.69 1.12
C LEU A 100 -7.10 17.24 1.45
N SER A 101 -6.61 16.76 2.60
CA SER A 101 -7.02 15.47 3.13
C SER A 101 -8.46 15.57 3.62
N LYS A 102 -9.27 14.57 3.30
CA LYS A 102 -10.62 14.44 3.83
C LYS A 102 -10.56 14.00 5.29
N TRP A 103 -11.33 14.67 6.13
CA TRP A 103 -11.58 14.17 7.47
C TRP A 103 -12.35 12.85 7.37
N LYS A 104 -11.86 11.81 8.06
CA LYS A 104 -12.48 10.49 8.07
C LYS A 104 -13.19 10.22 9.37
N GLY A 105 -14.45 9.79 9.27
CA GLY A 105 -15.16 9.15 10.38
C GLY A 105 -14.58 7.78 10.75
N ARG A 106 -14.90 7.31 11.96
CA ARG A 106 -14.36 6.06 12.55
C ARG A 106 -14.56 4.80 11.70
N PHE A 107 -15.60 4.77 10.86
CA PHE A 107 -15.97 3.61 10.04
C PHE A 107 -15.78 3.84 8.53
N GLU A 108 -15.08 4.89 8.14
CA GLU A 108 -14.85 5.17 6.73
C GLU A 108 -13.86 4.20 6.11
N LYS A 109 -14.13 3.85 4.86
CA LYS A 109 -13.33 2.87 4.14
C LYS A 109 -11.97 3.45 3.80
N GLY A 110 -10.91 2.70 4.11
CA GLY A 110 -9.53 3.13 3.90
C GLY A 110 -9.13 3.28 2.42
N TYR A 111 -9.83 2.59 1.52
CA TYR A 111 -9.49 2.45 0.11
C TYR A 111 -10.16 3.48 -0.81
N GLU A 112 -11.06 4.30 -0.29
CA GLU A 112 -11.68 5.39 -1.05
C GLU A 112 -10.72 6.58 -1.19
N ASN A 113 -11.01 7.51 -2.11
CA ASN A 113 -10.14 8.66 -2.32
C ASN A 113 -10.18 9.60 -1.10
N ASN A 114 -9.02 9.73 -0.45
CA ASN A 114 -8.80 10.50 0.77
C ASN A 114 -8.54 11.98 0.53
N TRP A 115 -8.56 12.42 -0.73
CA TRP A 115 -8.23 13.78 -1.12
C TRP A 115 -9.44 14.52 -1.70
N SER A 116 -9.45 15.85 -1.58
CA SER A 116 -10.37 16.75 -2.28
C SER A 116 -10.33 16.53 -3.80
N ARG A 117 -11.39 16.94 -4.50
CA ARG A 117 -11.39 16.95 -5.97
C ARG A 117 -10.64 18.18 -6.49
N GLU A 118 -10.79 19.28 -5.77
CA GLU A 118 -10.15 20.56 -5.98
C GLU A 118 -8.64 20.46 -5.75
N ILE A 119 -7.89 21.18 -6.58
CA ILE A 119 -6.43 21.34 -6.48
C ILE A 119 -6.19 22.75 -5.93
N PHE A 120 -5.33 22.83 -4.92
CA PHE A 120 -4.96 24.08 -4.25
C PHE A 120 -3.48 24.36 -4.46
N THR A 121 -3.09 25.62 -4.28
CA THR A 121 -1.69 26.04 -4.33
C THR A 121 -1.27 26.54 -2.96
N VAL A 122 -0.10 26.13 -2.47
CA VAL A 122 0.43 26.59 -1.18
C VAL A 122 0.76 28.08 -1.29
N HIS A 123 -0.05 28.91 -0.64
CA HIS A 123 0.15 30.36 -0.66
C HIS A 123 1.24 30.82 0.30
N GLN A 124 1.29 30.23 1.50
CA GLN A 124 2.23 30.60 2.54
C GLN A 124 2.49 29.41 3.46
N ILE A 125 3.73 29.32 3.97
CA ILE A 125 4.12 28.38 5.02
C ILE A 125 4.16 29.17 6.32
N VAL A 126 3.36 28.76 7.30
CA VAL A 126 3.38 29.34 8.65
C VAL A 126 4.33 28.50 9.51
N PRO A 127 5.36 29.10 10.14
CA PRO A 127 6.25 28.41 11.07
C PRO A 127 5.56 27.97 12.36
#